data_AF-W8F182-F1
#
_entry.id   AF-W8F182-F1
#
_cell.length_a   1.000
_cell.length_b   1.000
_cell.length_c   1.000
_cell.angle_alpha   90.00
_cell.angle_beta   90.00
_cell.angle_gamma   90.00
#
_symmetry.space_group_name_H-M   'P 1'
#
loop_
_entity.id
_entity.type
_entity.pdbx_description
1 polymer ?
#
loop_
_entity_poly.entity_id
_entity_poly.type
_entity_poly.pdbx_seq_one_letter_code
_entity_poly.pdbx_strand_id
1 'polypeptide(L)' 'MLRTLTGQSTQQHIHDKLIEQAKEQLAITGLSVSEVAYALGFEHPQSFSRLFKTKTDLSPLAFRQSFQHN' A
#
# COMPACT_ATOMS: atom_id res chain seq x y z
N MET A 1 25.95 22.35 0.87
CA MET A 1 24.90 21.51 0.24
C MET A 1 25.33 20.05 0.33
N LEU A 2 24.80 19.32 1.30
CA LEU A 2 25.21 17.95 1.63
C LEU A 2 24.26 16.92 0.98
N ARG A 3 24.73 16.32 -0.11
CA ARG A 3 24.68 14.87 -0.41
C ARG A 3 23.32 14.16 -0.24
N THR A 4 22.50 14.20 -1.28
CA THR A 4 21.39 13.27 -1.53
C THR A 4 21.94 11.90 -1.96
N LEU A 5 22.39 11.09 -1.01
CA LEU A 5 23.07 9.81 -1.27
C LEU A 5 22.16 8.61 -1.56
N THR A 6 20.84 8.78 -1.70
CA THR A 6 19.94 7.67 -2.10
C THR A 6 18.83 8.06 -3.07
N GLY A 7 18.69 9.34 -3.47
CA GLY A 7 17.66 9.80 -4.41
C GLY A 7 16.19 9.57 -3.99
N GLN A 8 15.95 8.80 -2.93
CA GLN A 8 14.64 8.47 -2.38
C GLN A 8 14.47 9.26 -1.08
N SER A 9 13.44 10.11 -1.02
CA SER A 9 13.09 10.83 0.19
C SER A 9 12.70 9.86 1.32
N THR A 10 12.83 10.26 2.59
CA THR A 10 12.35 9.47 3.74
C THR A 10 10.88 9.06 3.58
N GLN A 11 10.09 9.93 2.95
CA GLN A 11 8.70 9.69 2.60
C GLN A 11 8.52 8.51 1.63
N GLN A 12 9.43 8.35 0.66
CA GLN A 12 9.38 7.25 -0.30
C GLN A 12 9.57 5.90 0.40
N HIS A 13 10.55 5.80 1.32
CA HIS A 13 10.77 4.59 2.10
C HIS A 13 9.58 4.25 3.01
N ILE A 14 8.94 5.26 3.60
CA ILE A 14 7.71 5.07 4.40
C ILE A 14 6.59 4.51 3.53
N HIS A 15 6.37 5.11 2.35
CA HIS A 15 5.34 4.62 1.43
C HIS A 15 5.63 3.19 0.98
N ASP A 16 6.86 2.85 0.65
CA ASP A 16 7.21 1.49 0.22
C ASP A 16 6.97 0.48 1.35
N LYS A 17 7.35 0.81 2.58
CA LYS A 17 7.09 -0.05 3.74
C LYS A 17 5.60 -0.22 4.02
N LEU A 18 4.83 0.86 3.89
CA LEU A 18 3.39 0.84 4.04
C LEU A 18 2.73 -0.06 2.98
N ILE A 19 3.20 0.00 1.74
CA ILE A 19 2.68 -0.85 0.65
C ILE A 19 3.01 -2.33 0.89
N GLU A 20 4.19 -2.66 1.42
CA GLU A 20 4.49 -4.04 1.80
C GLU A 20 3.48 -4.57 2.83
N GLN A 21 3.20 -3.80 3.89
CA GLN A 21 2.22 -4.18 4.91
C GLN A 21 0.81 -4.28 4.34
N ALA A 22 0.43 -3.38 3.44
CA ALA A 22 -0.85 -3.42 2.76
C ALA A 22 -1.04 -4.70 1.94
N LYS A 23 -0.01 -5.12 1.19
CA LYS A 23 -0.03 -6.35 0.39
C LYS A 23 -0.22 -7.57 1.28
N GLU A 24 0.51 -7.65 2.38
CA GLU A 24 0.40 -8.73 3.35
C GLU A 24 -1.03 -8.80 3.91
N GLN A 25 -1.57 -7.69 4.42
CA GLN A 25 -2.94 -7.65 4.94
C GLN A 25 -3.99 -8.04 3.90
N LEU A 26 -3.87 -7.55 2.65
CA LEU A 26 -4.81 -7.88 1.58
C LEU A 26 -4.74 -9.35 1.15
N ALA A 27 -3.58 -9.99 1.30
CA ALA A 27 -3.38 -11.39 0.93
C ALA A 27 -3.83 -12.36 2.04
N ILE A 28 -3.54 -12.05 3.31
CA ILE A 28 -3.73 -12.99 4.42
C ILE A 28 -5.00 -12.75 5.24
N THR A 29 -5.63 -11.58 5.13
CA THR A 29 -6.78 -11.21 5.97
C THR A 29 -8.11 -11.18 5.21
N GLY A 30 -9.19 -11.28 5.99
CA GLY A 30 -10.56 -11.08 5.52
C GLY A 30 -10.95 -9.60 5.33
N LEU A 31 -10.12 -8.66 5.80
CA LEU A 31 -10.47 -7.24 5.95
C LEU A 31 -10.86 -6.59 4.62
N SER A 32 -11.86 -5.72 4.65
CA SER A 32 -12.20 -4.86 3.52
C SER A 32 -11.06 -3.89 3.20
N VAL A 33 -11.03 -3.40 1.96
CA VAL A 33 -10.05 -2.39 1.52
C VAL A 33 -10.06 -1.15 2.42
N SER A 34 -11.24 -0.76 2.91
CA SER A 34 -11.40 0.37 3.83
C SER A 34 -10.79 0.08 5.20
N GLU A 35 -11.02 -1.10 5.78
CA GLU A 35 -10.43 -1.49 7.06
C GLU A 35 -8.89 -1.54 7.01
N VAL A 36 -8.33 -2.09 5.92
CA VAL A 36 -6.88 -2.06 5.70
C VAL A 36 -6.36 -0.62 5.59
N ALA A 37 -7.07 0.26 4.89
CA ALA A 37 -6.69 1.66 4.80
C ALA A 37 -6.67 2.35 6.18
N TYR A 38 -7.70 2.14 6.99
CA TYR A 38 -7.77 2.71 8.35
C TYR A 38 -6.67 2.13 9.25
N ALA A 39 -6.40 0.83 9.18
CA ALA A 39 -5.33 0.18 9.94
C ALA A 39 -3.94 0.71 9.59
N LEU A 40 -3.74 1.17 8.35
CA LEU A 40 -2.50 1.79 7.88
C LEU A 40 -2.43 3.31 8.11
N GLY A 41 -3.41 3.88 8.82
CA GLY A 41 -3.43 5.29 9.20
C GLY A 41 -3.97 6.25 8.14
N PHE A 42 -4.67 5.76 7.11
CA PHE A 42 -5.36 6.64 6.16
C PHE A 42 -6.71 7.09 6.71
N GLU A 43 -6.94 8.39 6.71
CA GLU A 43 -8.25 8.97 7.01
C GLU A 43 -9.30 8.67 5.91
N HIS A 44 -8.82 8.46 4.67
CA HIS A 44 -9.66 8.22 3.51
C HIS A 44 -9.17 6.98 2.72
N PRO A 45 -10.00 5.92 2.60
CA PRO A 45 -9.67 4.73 1.82
C PRO A 45 -9.35 4.99 0.34
N GLN A 46 -9.88 6.07 -0.24
CA GLN A 46 -9.60 6.45 -1.64
C GLN A 46 -8.13 6.86 -1.82
N SER A 47 -7.56 7.56 -0.83
CA SER A 47 -6.15 7.96 -0.82
C SER A 47 -5.22 6.74 -0.77
N PHE A 48 -5.55 5.77 0.09
CA PHE A 48 -4.88 4.48 0.13
C PHE A 48 -4.95 3.76 -1.22
N SER A 49 -6.16 3.66 -1.79
CA SER A 49 -6.37 2.95 -3.06
C SER A 49 -5.58 3.56 -4.21
N ARG A 50 -5.48 4.90 -4.26
CA ARG A 50 -4.67 5.62 -5.24
C ARG A 50 -3.19 5.35 -5.04
N LEU A 51 -2.68 5.48 -3.81
CA LEU A 51 -1.27 5.22 -3.49
C LEU A 51 -0.88 3.78 -3.83
N PHE A 52 -1.71 2.82 -3.42
CA PHE A 52 -1.50 1.40 -3.69
C PHE A 52 -1.43 1.14 -5.18
N LYS A 53 -2.41 1.62 -5.96
CA LYS A 53 -2.40 1.47 -7.42
C LYS A 53 -1.18 2.12 -8.07
N THR A 54 -0.74 3.29 -7.62
CA THR A 54 0.46 3.94 -8.15
C THR A 54 1.75 3.17 -7.84
N LYS A 55 1.77 2.36 -6.77
CA LYS A 55 2.95 1.60 -6.34
C LYS A 55 2.97 0.15 -6.78
N THR A 56 1.81 -0.41 -7.12
CA THR A 56 1.66 -1.84 -7.44
C THR A 56 1.00 -2.09 -8.79
N ASP A 57 0.63 -1.05 -9.53
CA ASP A 57 -0.11 -1.07 -10.79
C ASP A 57 -1.51 -1.74 -10.74
N LEU A 58 -1.93 -2.20 -9.56
CA LEU A 58 -3.16 -2.92 -9.30
C LEU A 58 -3.97 -2.20 -8.23
N SER A 59 -5.31 -2.24 -8.32
CA SER A 59 -6.13 -1.80 -7.21
C SER A 59 -5.99 -2.78 -6.02
N PRO A 60 -6.20 -2.33 -4.77
CA PRO A 60 -6.20 -3.22 -3.60
C PRO A 60 -7.11 -4.44 -3.77
N LEU A 61 -8.28 -4.23 -4.39
CA LEU A 61 -9.25 -5.31 -4.66
C LEU A 61 -8.74 -6.28 -5.72
N ALA A 62 -8.20 -5.78 -6.84
CA ALA A 62 -7.66 -6.62 -7.91
C ALA A 62 -6.44 -7.43 -7.40
N PHE A 63 -5.59 -6.81 -6.58
CA PHE A 63 -4.49 -7.49 -5.91
C PHE A 63 -5.03 -8.64 -5.05
N ARG A 64 -5.98 -8.39 -4.15
CA ARG A 64 -6.60 -9.45 -3.32
C ARG A 64 -7.19 -10.59 -4.16
N GLN A 65 -7.93 -10.27 -5.21
CA GLN A 65 -8.53 -11.29 -6.09
C GLN A 65 -7.49 -12.18 -6.78
N SER A 66 -6.31 -11.64 -7.09
CA SER A 66 -5.22 -12.42 -7.69
C SER A 66 -4.63 -13.49 -6.73
N PHE A 67 -4.71 -13.27 -5.42
CA PHE A 67 -4.27 -14.26 -4.41
C PHE A 67 -5.38 -15.24 -4.00
N GLN A 68 -6.65 -14.92 -4.23
CA GLN A 68 -7.77 -15.81 -3.90
C GLN A 68 -8.05 -16.88 -4.95
N HIS A 69 -7.44 -16.79 -6.14
CA HIS A 69 -7.59 -17.77 -7.23
C HIS A 69 -6.44 -18.79 -7.30
N ASN A 70 -5.57 -18.84 -6.29
CA ASN A 70 -4.42 -19.74 -6.21
C ASN A 70 -4.52 -20.63 -4.97
#